data_AF-A0A9E5WSL5-F1
#
_entry.id   AF-A0A9E5WSL5-F1
#
_cell.length_a   1.000
_cell.length_b   1.000
_cell.length_c   1.000
_cell.angle_alpha   90.00
_cell.angle_beta   90.00
_cell.angle_gamma   90.00
#
_symmetry.space_group_name_H-M   'P 1'
#
loop_
_entity.id
_entity.type
_entity.pdbx_description
1 polymer ?
#
loop_
_entity_poly.entity_id
_entity_poly.type
_entity_poly.pdbx_seq_one_letter_code
_entity_poly.pdbx_strand_id
1 'polypeptide(L)'
;MASVAREVLDRDFLEIRARLIDIAAALDRIDRAEGAERVRNDGRLVQIRESLRILASEDGRRAERVLMVFSDPYEPNWRQP
;
A
#
# COMPACT_ATOMS: atom_id res chain seq x y z
N MET A 1 -20.80 20.22 -0.26
CA MET A 1 -21.52 19.34 -1.21
C MET A 1 -20.63 18.15 -1.52
N ALA A 2 -21.17 16.94 -1.62
CA ALA A 2 -20.39 15.80 -2.09
C ALA A 2 -20.01 16.02 -3.57
N SER A 3 -18.73 15.84 -3.91
CA SER A 3 -18.27 15.82 -5.30
C SER A 3 -18.85 14.60 -6.02
N VAL A 4 -19.27 14.75 -7.27
CA VAL A 4 -19.72 13.60 -8.07
C VAL A 4 -18.53 12.72 -8.47
N ALA A 5 -18.74 11.42 -8.64
CA ALA A 5 -17.65 10.45 -8.84
C ALA A 5 -16.69 10.81 -9.99
N ARG A 6 -17.21 11.42 -11.05
CA ARG A 6 -16.42 11.86 -12.21
C ARG A 6 -15.41 12.95 -11.85
N GLU A 7 -15.82 13.95 -11.07
CA GLU A 7 -14.95 15.05 -10.65
C GLU A 7 -13.80 14.55 -9.77
N VAL A 8 -14.09 13.61 -8.86
CA VAL A 8 -13.07 12.98 -8.02
C VAL A 8 -12.06 12.21 -8.88
N LEU A 9 -12.55 11.42 -9.83
CA LEU A 9 -11.68 10.67 -10.74
C LEU A 9 -10.81 11.62 -11.58
N ASP A 10 -11.39 12.64 -12.20
CA ASP A 10 -10.65 13.58 -13.04
C ASP A 10 -9.57 14.34 -12.24
N ARG A 11 -9.87 14.70 -10.98
CA ARG A 11 -8.91 15.35 -10.07
C ARG A 11 -7.75 14.42 -9.70
N ASP A 12 -8.04 13.17 -9.36
CA ASP A 12 -7.05 12.28 -8.73
C ASP A 12 -6.32 11.36 -9.73
N PHE A 13 -6.83 11.21 -10.95
CA PHE A 13 -6.34 10.23 -11.94
C PHE A 13 -4.84 10.33 -12.21
N LEU A 14 -4.33 11.53 -12.50
CA LEU A 14 -2.92 11.72 -12.83
C LEU A 14 -2.01 11.41 -11.65
N GLU A 15 -2.44 11.73 -10.44
CA GLU A 15 -1.68 11.48 -9.21
C GLU A 15 -1.68 9.99 -8.85
N ILE A 16 -2.83 9.32 -8.97
CA ILE A 16 -2.93 7.85 -8.83
C ILE A 16 -2.01 7.16 -9.82
N ARG A 17 -2.04 7.57 -11.10
CA ARG A 17 -1.18 7.00 -12.14
C ARG A 17 0.30 7.17 -11.82
N ALA A 18 0.72 8.35 -11.38
CA ALA A 18 2.12 8.60 -11.00
C ALA A 18 2.55 7.67 -9.85
N ARG A 19 1.75 7.57 -8.78
CA ARG A 19 2.02 6.68 -7.64
C ARG A 19 2.12 5.22 -8.05
N LEU A 20 1.26 4.74 -8.96
CA LEU A 20 1.31 3.38 -9.46
C LEU A 20 2.61 3.10 -10.22
N ILE A 21 3.06 4.03 -11.07
CA ILE A 21 4.33 3.92 -11.79
C ILE A 21 5.51 3.92 -10.83
N ASP A 22 5.50 4.79 -9.82
CA ASP A 22 6.59 4.87 -8.83
C ASP A 22 6.73 3.57 -8.04
N ILE A 23 5.60 2.97 -7.62
CA ILE A 23 5.58 1.68 -6.93
C ILE A 23 6.11 0.57 -7.84
N ALA A 24 5.63 0.49 -9.09
CA ALA A 24 6.10 -0.50 -10.06
C ALA A 24 7.62 -0.39 -10.29
N ALA A 25 8.11 0.82 -10.54
CA ALA A 25 9.53 1.07 -10.76
C ALA A 25 10.39 0.73 -9.53
N ALA A 26 9.87 0.94 -8.31
CA ALA A 26 10.55 0.54 -7.09
C ALA A 26 10.66 -0.99 -6.95
N LEU A 27 9.58 -1.72 -7.24
CA LEU A 27 9.59 -3.18 -7.25
C LEU A 27 10.53 -3.74 -8.32
N ASP A 28 10.52 -3.18 -9.52
CA ASP A 28 11.44 -3.56 -10.60
C ASP A 28 12.91 -3.37 -10.22
N ARG A 29 13.22 -2.35 -9.41
CA ARG A 29 14.59 -2.12 -8.91
C ARG A 29 14.98 -3.15 -7.86
N ILE A 30 14.05 -3.54 -6.98
CA ILE A 30 14.27 -4.61 -5.98
C ILE A 30 14.55 -5.94 -6.71
N ASP A 31 13.71 -6.28 -7.70
CA ASP A 31 13.83 -7.55 -8.42
C ASP A 31 15.11 -7.65 -9.26
N ARG A 32 15.67 -6.51 -9.69
CA ARG A 32 16.94 -6.43 -10.44
C ARG A 32 18.19 -6.31 -9.56
N ALA A 33 18.04 -6.09 -8.26
CA ALA A 33 19.18 -5.92 -7.37
C ALA A 33 19.88 -7.26 -7.10
N GLU A 34 21.19 -7.21 -6.85
CA GLU A 34 21.93 -8.38 -6.37
C GLU A 34 21.37 -8.83 -5.01
N GLY A 35 21.11 -10.13 -4.85
CA GLY A 35 20.55 -10.67 -3.61
C GLY A 35 19.03 -10.56 -3.48
N ALA A 36 18.29 -10.20 -4.55
CA ALA A 36 16.83 -10.10 -4.54
C ALA A 36 16.14 -11.36 -3.99
N GLU A 37 16.73 -12.54 -4.18
CA GLU A 37 16.25 -13.80 -3.62
C GLU A 37 16.14 -13.81 -2.10
N ARG A 38 17.02 -13.08 -1.42
CA ARG A 38 17.11 -13.05 0.05
C ARG A 38 15.99 -12.25 0.67
N VAL A 39 15.47 -11.27 -0.06
CA VAL A 39 14.39 -10.38 0.40
C VAL A 39 13.01 -10.80 -0.11
N ARG A 40 12.91 -11.86 -0.92
CA ARG A 40 11.62 -12.33 -1.48
C ARG A 40 10.55 -12.60 -0.41
N ASN A 41 10.98 -13.05 0.77
CA ASN A 41 10.14 -13.35 1.92
C ASN A 41 10.29 -12.33 3.07
N ASP A 42 10.93 -11.18 2.81
CA ASP A 42 11.00 -10.10 3.80
C ASP A 42 9.57 -9.62 4.12
N GLY A 43 9.25 -9.53 5.42
CA GLY A 43 7.91 -9.17 5.89
C GLY A 43 7.41 -7.85 5.31
N ARG A 44 8.32 -6.88 5.07
CA ARG A 44 7.96 -5.58 4.47
C ARG A 44 7.52 -5.74 3.02
N LEU A 45 8.18 -6.63 2.26
CA LEU A 45 7.79 -6.92 0.88
C LEU A 45 6.46 -7.68 0.82
N VAL A 46 6.20 -8.55 1.79
CA VAL A 46 4.91 -9.21 1.97
C VAL A 46 3.80 -8.18 2.26
N GLN A 47 4.04 -7.24 3.18
CA GLN A 47 3.11 -6.14 3.48
C GLN A 47 2.81 -5.26 2.27
N ILE A 48 3.83 -4.91 1.46
CA ILE A 48 3.65 -4.15 0.22
C ILE A 48 2.75 -4.92 -0.77
N ARG A 49 3.00 -6.22 -0.98
CA ARG A 49 2.19 -7.07 -1.87
C ARG A 49 0.75 -7.23 -1.38
N GLU A 50 0.54 -7.34 -0.08
CA GLU A 50 -0.80 -7.34 0.54
C GLU A 50 -1.52 -6.02 0.27
N SER A 51 -0.83 -4.90 0.47
CA SER A 51 -1.39 -3.56 0.25
C SER A 51 -1.82 -3.35 -1.21
N LEU A 52 -1.06 -3.87 -2.18
CA LEU A 52 -1.46 -3.83 -3.59
C LEU A 52 -2.74 -4.63 -3.87
N ARG A 53 -2.93 -5.77 -3.21
CA ARG A 53 -4.18 -6.55 -3.31
C ARG A 53 -5.36 -5.81 -2.69
N ILE A 54 -5.16 -5.11 -1.57
CA ILE A 54 -6.17 -4.23 -0.96
C ILE A 54 -6.54 -3.10 -1.93
N LEU A 55 -5.56 -2.46 -2.56
CA LEU A 55 -5.79 -1.37 -3.50
C LEU A 55 -6.59 -1.81 -4.73
N ALA A 56 -6.37 -3.04 -5.21
CA ALA A 56 -7.08 -3.61 -6.35
C ALA A 56 -8.49 -4.14 -6.02
N SER A 57 -8.81 -4.39 -4.74
CA SER A 57 -10.14 -4.88 -4.32
C SER A 57 -11.23 -3.82 -4.50
N GLU A 58 -12.49 -4.22 -4.67
CA GLU A 58 -13.65 -3.30 -4.76
C GLU A 58 -14.13 -2.78 -3.40
N ASP A 59 -13.63 -3.34 -2.31
CA ASP A 59 -14.06 -2.99 -0.96
C ASP A 59 -13.73 -1.53 -0.61
N GLY A 60 -14.62 -0.91 0.17
CA GLY A 60 -14.39 0.41 0.74
C GLY A 60 -13.24 0.42 1.76
N ARG A 61 -12.88 1.63 2.21
CA ARG A 61 -11.89 1.86 3.29
C ARG A 61 -10.48 1.35 2.98
N ARG A 62 -10.08 1.38 1.70
CA ARG A 62 -8.74 0.95 1.24
C ARG A 62 -7.60 1.59 2.06
N ALA A 63 -7.70 2.89 2.37
CA ALA A 63 -6.68 3.59 3.16
C ALA A 63 -6.53 3.01 4.58
N GLU A 64 -7.63 2.81 5.30
CA GLU A 64 -7.64 2.18 6.62
C GLU A 64 -7.04 0.77 6.56
N ARG A 65 -7.47 -0.03 5.57
CA ARG A 65 -6.97 -1.40 5.42
C ARG A 65 -5.49 -1.46 5.11
N VAL A 66 -4.98 -0.59 4.23
CA VAL A 66 -3.52 -0.48 3.97
C VAL A 66 -2.80 -0.06 5.24
N LEU A 67 -3.31 0.92 5.99
CA LEU A 67 -2.71 1.34 7.26
C LEU A 67 -2.59 0.17 8.25
N MET A 68 -3.63 -0.66 8.37
CA MET A 68 -3.63 -1.81 9.27
C MET A 68 -2.58 -2.87 8.90
N VAL A 69 -2.24 -3.02 7.62
CA VAL A 69 -1.16 -3.95 7.19
C VAL A 69 0.20 -3.56 7.77
N PHE A 70 0.43 -2.27 8.01
CA PHE A 70 1.68 -1.73 8.55
C PHE A 70 1.62 -1.41 10.05
N SER A 71 0.49 -1.65 10.71
CA SER A 71 0.31 -1.36 12.13
C SER A 71 0.75 -2.54 12.99
N ASP A 72 1.39 -2.25 14.12
CA ASP A 72 1.65 -3.27 15.15
C ASP A 72 0.33 -3.71 15.80
N PRO A 73 0.28 -4.93 16.38
CA PRO A 73 -0.84 -5.36 17.20
C PRO A 73 -1.13 -4.35 18.31
N TYR A 74 -2.41 -4.12 18.58
CA TYR A 74 -2.79 -3.33 19.74
C TYR A 74 -2.41 -4.08 21.02
N GLU A 75 -1.57 -3.45 21.83
CA GLU A 75 -1.13 -3.95 23.13
C GLU A 75 -1.94 -3.26 24.25
N PRO A 76 -2.97 -3.91 24.83
CA PRO A 76 -3.86 -3.29 25.82
C PRO A 76 -3.15 -2.87 27.12
N ASN A 77 -1.98 -3.47 27.40
CA ASN A 77 -1.16 -3.16 28.58
C ASN A 77 0.09 -2.35 28.23
N TRP A 78 0.11 -1.67 27.07
CA TRP A 78 1.26 -0.87 26.63
C TRP A 78 1.56 0.28 27.60
N ARG A 79 2.70 0.18 28.30
CA ARG A 79 3.17 1.14 29.31
C ARG A 79 2.14 1.46 30.40
N GLN A 80 1.45 0.43 30.91
CA GLN A 80 0.88 0.56 32.25
C GLN A 80 2.03 0.83 33.25
N PRO A 81 1.90 1.81 34.16
CA PRO A 81 2.89 2.06 35.20
C PRO A 81 3.05 0.85 36.14
#